data_AF-A0A7J7E0P0-F1
#
_entry.id   AF-A0A7J7E0P0-F1
#
_cell.length_a   1.000
_cell.length_b   1.000
_cell.length_c   1.000
_cell.angle_alpha   90.00
_cell.angle_beta   90.00
_cell.angle_gamma   90.00
#
_symmetry.space_group_name_H-M   'P 1'
#
loop_
_entity.id
_entity.type
_entity.pdbx_description
1 polymer ?
#
loop_
_entity_poly.entity_id
_entity_poly.type
_entity_poly.pdbx_seq_one_letter_code
_entity_poly.pdbx_strand_id
1 'polypeptide(L)' 'MVQLVVVTCLSLAAKVEETEVPLLLDFQVMETKYVFEPKMIQRMELLVLSALKWKMHPVTPLSFVDHIVRRLGLMNHVHC' A
#
# COMPACT_ATOMS: atom_id res chain seq x y z
N MET A 1 13.35 -4.17 -13.20
CA MET A 1 13.56 -4.31 -11.73
C MET A 1 12.65 -3.38 -10.92
N VAL A 2 12.63 -2.07 -11.19
CA VAL A 2 11.81 -1.11 -10.41
C VAL A 2 10.31 -1.47 -10.42
N GLN A 3 9.74 -1.86 -11.57
CA GLN A 3 8.33 -2.24 -11.66
C GLN A 3 7.94 -3.39 -10.72
N LEU A 4 8.79 -4.41 -10.57
CA LEU A 4 8.51 -5.52 -9.65
C LEU A 4 8.46 -5.04 -8.19
N VAL A 5 9.39 -4.15 -7.80
CA VAL A 5 9.41 -3.55 -6.46
C VAL A 5 8.15 -2.73 -6.23
N VAL A 6 7.75 -1.90 -7.20
CA VAL A 6 6.53 -1.08 -7.10
C VAL A 6 5.29 -1.94 -6.92
N VAL A 7 5.08 -2.95 -7.77
CA VAL A 7 3.95 -3.89 -7.68
C VAL A 7 3.95 -4.61 -6.33
N THR A 8 5.12 -5.03 -5.86
CA THR A 8 5.27 -5.69 -4.56
C THR A 8 4.90 -4.75 -3.40
N CYS A 9 5.41 -3.53 -3.41
CA CYS A 9 5.12 -2.53 -2.37
C CYS A 9 3.63 -2.16 -2.34
N LEU A 10 3.01 -1.98 -3.51
CA LEU A 10 1.57 -1.72 -3.61
C LEU A 10 0.75 -2.90 -3.10
N SER A 11 1.11 -4.13 -3.48
CA SER A 11 0.43 -5.32 -2.98
C SER A 11 0.54 -5.47 -1.46
N LEU A 12 1.73 -5.21 -0.90
CA LEU A 12 1.93 -5.23 0.55
C LEU A 12 1.11 -4.14 1.26
N ALA A 13 1.09 -2.91 0.74
CA ALA A 13 0.31 -1.83 1.33
C ALA A 13 -1.19 -2.14 1.31
N ALA A 14 -1.70 -2.63 0.17
CA ALA A 14 -3.10 -3.03 0.05
C ALA A 14 -3.48 -4.15 1.03
N LYS A 15 -2.61 -5.15 1.23
CA LYS A 15 -2.84 -6.23 2.21
C LYS A 15 -2.87 -5.76 3.66
N VAL A 16 -2.30 -4.60 3.98
CA VAL A 16 -2.19 -4.08 5.34
C VAL A 16 -3.31 -3.08 5.64
N GLU A 17 -3.65 -2.23 4.67
CA GLU A 17 -4.53 -1.08 4.89
C GLU A 17 -5.95 -1.26 4.31
N GLU A 18 -6.15 -2.18 3.34
CA GLU A 18 -7.46 -2.37 2.69
C GLU A 18 -8.22 -3.57 3.27
N THR A 19 -9.54 -3.43 3.39
CA THR A 19 -10.44 -4.53 3.81
C THR A 19 -10.58 -5.59 2.72
N GLU A 20 -10.66 -5.15 1.45
CA GLU A 20 -10.73 -6.01 0.29
C GLU A 20 -9.48 -5.79 -0.57
N VAL A 21 -8.62 -6.80 -0.64
CA VAL A 21 -7.35 -6.69 -1.35
C VAL A 21 -7.58 -6.88 -2.86
N PRO A 22 -7.19 -5.91 -3.71
CA PRO A 22 -7.25 -6.05 -5.17
C PRO A 22 -6.43 -7.22 -5.69
N LEU A 23 -6.71 -7.68 -6.91
CA LEU A 23 -5.96 -8.79 -7.52
C LEU A 23 -4.55 -8.34 -7.88
N LEU A 24 -3.59 -9.27 -7.86
CA LEU A 24 -2.20 -8.99 -8.26
C LEU A 24 -2.07 -8.43 -9.68
N LEU A 25 -3.00 -8.78 -10.55
CA LEU A 25 -3.10 -8.30 -11.93
C LEU A 25 -3.44 -6.81 -11.99
N ASP A 26 -4.26 -6.32 -11.05
CA ASP A 26 -4.71 -4.92 -11.02
C ASP A 26 -3.54 -3.97 -10.68
N PHE A 27 -2.55 -4.45 -9.91
CA PHE A 27 -1.33 -3.70 -9.64
C PHE A 27 -0.36 -3.64 -10.82
N GLN A 28 -0.52 -4.50 -11.83
CA GLN A 28 0.34 -4.56 -13.02
C GLN A 28 -0.19 -3.68 -14.18
N VAL A 29 -1.17 -2.81 -13.95
CA VAL A 29 -1.84 -2.06 -15.04
C VAL A 29 -1.07 -0.79 -15.48
N MET A 30 -0.13 -0.26 -14.68
CA MET A 30 0.69 0.88 -15.07
C MET A 30 1.83 0.47 -16.03
N GLU A 31 1.62 0.68 -17.34
CA GLU A 31 2.65 0.62 -18.39
C GLU A 31 3.61 -0.58 -18.29
N THR A 32 3.07 -1.76 -17.94
CA THR A 32 3.90 -2.93 -17.70
C THR A 32 4.34 -3.53 -19.02
N LYS A 33 5.61 -3.33 -19.32
CA LYS A 33 6.31 -4.05 -20.39
C LYS A 33 6.46 -5.55 -20.06
N TYR A 34 6.13 -5.96 -18.82
CA TYR A 34 6.34 -7.29 -18.26
C TYR A 34 5.21 -7.70 -17.30
N VAL A 35 4.62 -8.86 -17.55
CA VAL A 35 3.69 -9.52 -16.61
C VAL A 35 4.51 -10.41 -15.68
N PHE A 36 4.36 -10.23 -14.37
CA PHE A 36 5.10 -11.00 -13.38
C PHE A 36 4.28 -12.18 -12.85
N GLU A 37 4.91 -13.35 -12.77
CA GLU A 37 4.28 -14.50 -12.13
C GLU A 37 3.97 -14.21 -10.65
N PRO A 38 2.83 -14.66 -10.12
CA PRO A 38 2.46 -14.48 -8.72
C PRO A 38 3.52 -14.99 -7.74
N LYS A 39 4.19 -16.10 -8.08
CA LYS A 39 5.27 -16.69 -7.28
C LYS A 39 6.48 -15.77 -7.16
N MET A 40 6.76 -14.98 -8.21
CA MET A 40 7.86 -14.01 -8.20
C MET A 40 7.52 -12.83 -7.28
N ILE A 41 6.29 -12.33 -7.36
CA ILE A 41 5.80 -11.25 -6.49
C ILE A 41 5.84 -11.71 -5.03
N GLN A 42 5.32 -12.91 -4.72
CA GLN A 42 5.34 -13.45 -3.36
C GLN A 42 6.75 -13.55 -2.77
N ARG A 43 7.74 -13.99 -3.56
CA ARG A 43 9.15 -14.02 -3.11
C ARG A 43 9.67 -12.62 -2.82
N MET A 44 9.32 -11.65 -3.66
CA MET A 44 9.70 -10.27 -3.46
C MET A 44 9.03 -9.65 -2.24
N GLU A 45 7.76 -9.98 -1.97
CA GLU A 45 7.04 -9.55 -0.77
C GLU A 45 7.77 -10.01 0.50
N LEU A 46 8.17 -11.29 0.56
CA LEU A 46 8.92 -11.83 1.69
C LEU A 46 10.28 -11.15 1.87
N LEU A 47 10.96 -10.79 0.78
CA LEU A 47 12.22 -10.04 0.83
C LEU A 47 12.01 -8.62 1.37
N VAL A 48 10.98 -7.91 0.90
CA VAL A 48 10.63 -6.57 1.37
C VAL A 48 10.23 -6.60 2.85
N LEU A 49 9.39 -7.54 3.25
CA LEU A 49 8.98 -7.75 4.65
C LEU A 49 10.20 -8.00 5.55
N SER A 50 11.11 -8.86 5.11
CA SER A 50 12.34 -9.15 5.84
C SER A 50 13.24 -7.93 5.96
N ALA A 51 13.41 -7.15 4.88
CA ALA A 51 14.20 -5.93 4.88
C ALA A 51 13.62 -4.84 5.80
N LEU A 52 12.30 -4.73 5.85
CA LEU A 52 11.57 -3.83 6.76
C LEU A 52 11.45 -4.37 8.18
N LYS A 53 11.98 -5.57 8.47
CA LYS A 53 11.84 -6.27 9.76
C LYS A 53 10.37 -6.39 10.17
N TRP A 54 9.49 -6.63 9.20
CA TRP A 54 8.05 -6.76 9.37
C TRP A 54 7.34 -5.52 9.94
N LYS A 55 7.99 -4.35 9.91
CA LYS A 55 7.39 -3.08 10.34
C LYS A 55 6.52 -2.51 9.22
N MET A 56 5.29 -3.01 9.12
CA MET A 56 4.37 -2.70 8.03
C MET A 56 3.38 -1.57 8.30
N HIS A 57 3.37 -1.02 9.52
CA HIS A 57 2.50 0.10 9.89
C HIS A 57 3.33 1.35 10.21
N PRO A 58 3.92 2.00 9.20
CA PRO A 58 4.62 3.27 9.41
C PRO A 58 3.60 4.38 9.69
N VAL A 59 3.98 5.34 10.53
CA VAL A 59 3.21 6.58 10.65
C VAL A 59 3.35 7.34 9.33
N THR A 60 2.24 7.55 8.63
CA THR A 60 2.19 8.32 7.39
C THR A 60 1.63 9.72 7.67
N PRO A 61 1.86 10.72 6.80
CA PRO A 61 1.21 12.02 6.93
C PRO A 61 -0.33 11.92 7.00
N LEU A 62 -0.92 10.88 6.40
CA LEU A 62 -2.36 10.61 6.44
C LEU A 62 -2.86 10.37 7.87
N SER A 63 -2.04 9.77 8.74
CA SER A 63 -2.37 9.56 10.15
C SER A 63 -2.66 10.86 10.92
N PHE A 64 -2.20 12.01 10.43
CA PHE A 64 -2.44 13.32 11.05
C PHE A 64 -3.60 14.09 10.43
N VAL A 65 -4.21 13.61 9.35
CA VAL A 65 -5.22 14.36 8.59
C VAL A 65 -6.44 14.66 9.45
N ASP A 66 -6.96 13.69 10.20
CA ASP A 66 -8.10 13.92 11.11
C ASP A 66 -7.81 15.03 12.14
N HIS A 67 -6.61 15.00 12.74
CA HIS A 67 -6.18 16.04 13.68
C HIS A 67 -6.08 17.42 13.03
N ILE A 68 -5.52 17.50 11.81
CA ILE A 68 -5.39 18.74 11.05
C ILE A 68 -6.77 19.29 10.67
N VAL A 69 -7.65 18.44 10.15
CA VAL A 69 -9.00 18.80 9.71
C VAL A 69 -9.83 19.35 10.89
N ARG A 70 -9.77 18.70 12.06
CA ARG A 70 -10.42 19.18 13.29
C ARG A 70 -9.86 20.52 13.74
N ARG A 71 -8.52 20.67 13.75
CA ARG A 71 -7.86 21.92 14.17
C ARG A 71 -8.20 23.10 13.25
N LEU A 72 -8.35 22.86 11.95
CA LEU A 72 -8.70 23.89 10.96
C LEU A 72 -10.21 24.21 10.93
N GLY A 73 -11.04 23.53 11.74
CA GLY A 73 -12.50 23.73 11.75
C GLY A 73 -13.18 23.29 10.45
N LEU A 74 -12.54 22.40 9.68
CA LEU A 74 -13.07 21.91 8.40
C LEU A 74 -14.07 20.76 8.58
N MET A 75 -14.14 20.15 9.77
CA MET A 75 -15.15 19.16 10.15
C MET A 75 -16.38 19.87 10.76
N ASN A 76 -17.29 20.36 9.92
CA ASN A 76 -18.59 20.88 10.38
C ASN A 76 -19.77 19.91 10.18
N HIS A 77 -19.63 18.78 9.48
CA HIS A 77 -20.72 17.79 9.35
C HIS A 77 -20.21 16.38 9.07
N VAL A 78 -19.63 15.72 10.07
CA VAL A 78 -19.60 14.25 10.10
C VAL A 78 -20.31 13.81 11.37
N HIS A 79 -21.64 13.81 11.30
CA HIS A 79 -22.45 13.00 12.18
C HIS A 79 -22.11 11.54 11.88
N CYS A 80 -21.49 10.86 12.85
CA CYS A 80 -21.74 9.43 13.02
C CYS A 80 -23.10 9.24 13.69
#